data_AF-A0AA41VXU9-F1
#
_entry.id   AF-A0AA41VXU9-F1
#
_cell.length_a   1.000
_cell.length_b   1.000
_cell.length_c   1.000
_cell.angle_alpha   90.00
_cell.angle_beta   90.00
_cell.angle_gamma   90.00
#
_symmetry.space_group_name_H-M   'P 1'
#
loop_
_entity.id
_entity.type
_entity.pdbx_description
1 polymer ?
#
loop_
_entity_poly.entity_id
_entity_poly.type
_entity_poly.pdbx_seq_one_letter_code
_entity_poly.pdbx_strand_id
1 'polypeptide(L)'
;MDVEAKMKTRVSMKRKRSLMEVEHPEDLNSAAATEEKSTETDENIATMFEILKTRKKPEKVENVIMNRNSFAQTVENLFALSFLVKEGRAEVKVDGDGNHVVQLRNAPHTNVVESGVVQYKHFVFRIDYKDWKTMKDFVTAGDEVMPHRTPAANIGSAPHDGIDATVFW
;
A
#
# COMPACT_ATOMS: atom_id res chain seq x y z
N MET A 1 2.10 45.18 -54.69
CA MET A 1 2.29 45.66 -53.30
C MET A 1 2.50 44.40 -52.48
N ASP A 2 3.76 43.99 -52.40
CA ASP A 2 4.18 42.73 -51.79
C ASP A 2 4.73 43.06 -50.40
N VAL A 3 4.09 42.54 -49.37
CA VAL A 3 4.51 42.74 -47.98
C VAL A 3 5.23 41.47 -47.53
N GLU A 4 6.56 41.54 -47.49
CA GLU A 4 7.42 40.50 -46.91
C GLU A 4 7.13 40.34 -45.42
N ALA A 5 6.84 39.10 -45.00
CA ALA A 5 6.72 38.74 -43.59
C ALA A 5 8.12 38.60 -42.97
N LYS A 6 8.49 39.56 -42.13
CA LYS A 6 9.74 39.56 -41.36
C LYS A 6 9.71 38.46 -40.29
N MET A 7 10.51 37.40 -40.49
CA MET A 7 10.64 36.27 -39.56
C MET A 7 11.25 36.71 -38.23
N LYS A 8 10.51 36.53 -37.12
CA LYS A 8 10.95 36.91 -35.77
C LYS A 8 11.67 35.72 -35.12
N THR A 9 12.99 35.84 -34.97
CA THR A 9 13.85 34.83 -34.33
C THR A 9 13.38 34.54 -32.89
N ARG A 10 12.98 33.30 -32.61
CA ARG A 10 12.69 32.82 -31.25
C ARG A 10 14.02 32.58 -30.52
N VAL A 11 14.34 33.44 -29.56
CA VAL A 11 15.45 33.23 -28.62
C VAL A 11 15.10 32.06 -27.72
N SER A 12 15.84 30.96 -27.84
CA SER A 12 15.75 29.81 -26.94
C SER A 12 16.39 30.17 -25.60
N MET A 13 15.56 30.49 -24.61
CA MET A 13 16.00 30.73 -23.24
C MET A 13 16.28 29.36 -22.60
N LYS A 14 17.55 28.93 -22.61
CA LYS A 14 17.99 27.72 -21.91
C LYS A 14 17.79 27.93 -20.40
N ARG A 15 16.72 27.34 -19.86
CA ARG A 15 16.47 27.28 -18.42
C ARG A 15 17.49 26.32 -17.80
N LYS A 16 18.58 26.85 -17.23
CA LYS A 16 19.46 26.09 -16.33
C LYS A 16 18.61 25.65 -15.13
N ARG A 17 18.11 24.42 -15.12
CA ARG A 17 17.71 23.75 -13.88
C ARG A 17 19.01 23.44 -13.13
N SER A 18 19.13 23.93 -11.91
CA SER A 18 20.26 23.57 -11.04
C SER A 18 20.25 22.05 -10.86
N LEU A 19 21.45 21.45 -10.93
CA LEU A 19 21.71 20.12 -10.42
C LEU A 19 21.36 20.13 -8.93
N MET A 20 20.12 19.78 -8.62
CA MET A 20 19.81 19.17 -7.34
C MET A 20 19.89 17.69 -7.64
N GLU A 21 20.88 17.04 -7.05
CA GLU A 21 21.04 15.59 -7.02
C GLU A 21 19.67 15.00 -6.67
N VAL A 22 18.99 14.42 -7.66
CA VAL A 22 17.84 13.56 -7.38
C VAL A 22 18.50 12.26 -6.95
N GLU A 23 18.69 12.07 -5.65
CA GLU A 23 19.02 10.75 -5.10
C GLU A 23 17.87 9.82 -5.46
N HIS A 24 18.08 9.06 -6.53
CA HIS A 24 17.32 7.86 -6.79
C HIS A 24 17.68 6.87 -5.68
N PRO A 25 16.69 6.19 -5.05
CA PRO A 25 17.00 5.11 -4.11
C PRO A 25 17.92 4.12 -4.82
N GLU A 26 19.10 3.90 -4.27
CA GLU A 26 20.02 2.91 -4.81
C GLU A 26 19.36 1.53 -4.82
N ASP A 27 19.30 0.90 -5.99
CA ASP A 27 18.97 -0.52 -6.09
C ASP A 27 20.09 -1.30 -5.39
N LEU A 28 19.82 -1.77 -4.17
CA LEU A 28 20.71 -2.64 -3.41
C LEU A 28 20.77 -4.01 -4.09
N ASN A 29 21.56 -4.13 -5.15
CA ASN A 29 22.03 -5.43 -5.62
C ASN A 29 23.23 -5.84 -4.76
N SER A 30 22.94 -6.43 -3.61
CA SER A 30 23.93 -7.07 -2.74
C SER A 30 23.53 -8.52 -2.59
N ALA A 31 24.24 -9.39 -3.31
CA ALA A 31 24.25 -10.82 -3.07
C ALA A 31 24.84 -11.11 -1.68
N ALA A 32 24.02 -10.99 -0.66
CA ALA A 32 24.21 -11.57 0.65
C ALA A 32 22.86 -12.12 1.08
N ALA A 33 22.72 -13.45 1.00
CA ALA A 33 21.61 -14.17 1.61
C ALA A 33 21.72 -14.02 3.13
N THR A 34 21.31 -12.85 3.61
CA THR A 34 20.87 -12.65 4.97
C THR A 34 19.51 -13.33 5.02
N GLU A 35 19.26 -14.19 6.00
CA GLU A 35 17.91 -14.68 6.24
C GLU A 35 17.02 -13.47 6.52
N GLU A 36 16.37 -12.96 5.48
CA GLU A 36 15.51 -11.79 5.60
C GLU A 36 14.34 -12.18 6.47
N LYS A 37 14.41 -11.76 7.73
CA LYS A 37 13.31 -11.91 8.67
C LYS A 37 12.10 -11.23 8.03
N SER A 38 11.09 -12.03 7.72
CA SER A 38 9.78 -11.56 7.22
C SER A 38 9.35 -10.34 8.02
N THR A 39 9.12 -9.23 7.33
CA THR A 39 8.63 -8.01 7.97
C THR A 39 7.15 -8.16 8.30
N GLU A 40 6.63 -7.31 9.19
CA GLU A 40 5.18 -7.24 9.47
C GLU A 40 4.38 -6.95 8.19
N THR A 41 4.96 -6.18 7.27
CA THR A 41 4.36 -5.93 5.96
C THR A 41 4.25 -7.19 5.12
N ASP A 42 5.28 -8.03 5.09
CA ASP A 42 5.28 -9.31 4.37
C ASP A 42 4.23 -10.27 4.93
N GLU A 43 4.08 -10.32 6.25
CA GLU A 43 3.04 -11.09 6.93
C GLU A 43 1.64 -10.59 6.58
N ASN A 44 1.44 -9.27 6.51
CA ASN A 44 0.16 -8.67 6.14
C ASN A 44 -0.19 -8.95 4.67
N ILE A 45 0.79 -8.89 3.77
CA ILE A 45 0.63 -9.24 2.34
C ILE A 45 0.26 -10.71 2.19
N ALA A 46 0.98 -11.62 2.87
CA ALA A 46 0.72 -13.05 2.83
C ALA A 46 -0.69 -13.37 3.36
N THR A 47 -1.07 -12.75 4.48
CA THR A 47 -2.40 -12.89 5.09
C THR A 47 -3.50 -12.42 4.13
N MET A 48 -3.34 -11.23 3.55
CA MET A 48 -4.30 -10.69 2.59
C MET A 48 -4.47 -11.60 1.37
N PHE A 49 -3.37 -12.12 0.85
CA PHE A 49 -3.40 -13.04 -0.29
C PHE A 49 -4.19 -14.32 0.04
N GLU A 50 -3.92 -14.98 1.16
CA GLU A 50 -4.62 -16.21 1.53
C GLU A 50 -6.12 -15.98 1.82
N ILE A 51 -6.49 -14.82 2.39
CA ILE A 51 -7.90 -14.45 2.59
C ILE A 51 -8.61 -14.29 1.24
N LEU A 52 -8.04 -13.52 0.31
CA LEU A 52 -8.63 -13.30 -1.01
C LEU A 52 -8.73 -14.61 -1.82
N LYS A 53 -7.72 -15.48 -1.69
CA LYS A 53 -7.69 -16.81 -2.31
C LYS A 53 -8.76 -17.74 -1.76
N THR A 54 -8.98 -17.73 -0.45
CA THR A 54 -9.99 -18.57 0.22
C THR A 54 -11.41 -18.15 -0.14
N ARG A 55 -11.66 -16.84 -0.28
CA ARG A 55 -12.99 -16.29 -0.61
C ARG A 55 -13.45 -16.59 -2.05
N LYS A 56 -12.52 -16.80 -3.00
CA LYS A 56 -12.78 -17.20 -4.41
C LYS A 56 -13.69 -16.25 -5.22
N LYS A 57 -14.03 -15.08 -4.69
CA LYS A 57 -14.85 -14.06 -5.36
C LYS A 57 -14.19 -12.68 -5.22
N PRO A 58 -14.48 -11.74 -6.13
CA PRO A 58 -14.07 -10.35 -5.94
C PRO A 58 -14.62 -9.81 -4.62
N GLU A 59 -13.79 -9.09 -3.88
CA GLU A 59 -14.13 -8.49 -2.59
C GLU A 59 -14.06 -6.97 -2.71
N LYS A 60 -14.96 -6.24 -2.05
CA LYS A 60 -14.93 -4.78 -2.08
C LYS A 60 -13.64 -4.26 -1.46
N VAL A 61 -13.03 -3.25 -2.09
CA VAL A 61 -11.75 -2.69 -1.63
C VAL A 61 -11.89 -2.19 -0.20
N GLU A 62 -12.99 -1.51 0.13
CA GLU A 62 -13.30 -1.05 1.47
C GLU A 62 -13.36 -2.20 2.50
N ASN A 63 -13.97 -3.33 2.17
CA ASN A 63 -14.01 -4.51 3.05
C ASN A 63 -12.61 -5.11 3.28
N VAL A 64 -11.74 -5.00 2.28
CA VAL A 64 -10.36 -5.50 2.35
C VAL A 64 -9.48 -4.63 3.23
N ILE A 65 -9.53 -3.31 3.04
CA ILE A 65 -8.60 -2.42 3.74
C ILE A 65 -9.10 -2.04 5.13
N MET A 66 -10.42 -1.99 5.35
CA MET A 66 -10.99 -1.38 6.54
C MET A 66 -10.59 -2.11 7.82
N ASN A 67 -10.11 -1.34 8.78
CA ASN A 67 -10.06 -1.72 10.19
C ASN A 67 -10.78 -0.63 11.00
N ARG A 68 -11.93 -0.99 11.58
CA ARG A 68 -12.82 -0.05 12.28
C ARG A 68 -12.27 0.48 13.59
N ASN A 69 -11.25 -0.19 14.13
CA ASN A 69 -10.63 0.13 15.42
C ASN A 69 -9.29 0.85 15.25
N SER A 70 -8.69 0.83 14.05
CA SER A 70 -7.38 1.41 13.80
C SER A 70 -7.24 1.98 12.39
N PHE A 71 -7.10 3.30 12.32
CA PHE A 71 -6.76 4.00 11.07
C PHE A 71 -5.39 3.56 10.54
N ALA A 72 -4.39 3.39 11.42
CA ALA A 72 -3.05 2.94 11.03
C ALA A 72 -3.09 1.57 10.35
N GLN A 73 -3.81 0.60 10.93
CA GLN A 73 -3.96 -0.72 10.32
C GLN A 73 -4.76 -0.68 9.01
N THR A 74 -5.70 0.26 8.86
CA THR A 74 -6.38 0.49 7.57
C THR A 74 -5.40 0.93 6.49
N VAL A 75 -4.49 1.84 6.83
CA VAL A 75 -3.42 2.32 5.94
C VAL A 75 -2.43 1.18 5.63
N GLU A 76 -2.03 0.39 6.62
CA GLU A 76 -1.18 -0.80 6.41
C GLU A 76 -1.83 -1.84 5.48
N ASN A 77 -3.14 -2.08 5.62
CA ASN A 77 -3.86 -2.98 4.73
C ASN A 77 -3.91 -2.42 3.30
N LEU A 78 -4.09 -1.10 3.14
CA LEU A 78 -4.00 -0.46 1.83
C LEU A 78 -2.59 -0.62 1.22
N PHE A 79 -1.53 -0.49 2.01
CA PHE A 79 -0.16 -0.75 1.56
C PHE A 79 0.03 -2.21 1.13
N ALA A 80 -0.43 -3.18 1.92
CA ALA A 80 -0.37 -4.59 1.55
C ALA A 80 -1.10 -4.88 0.22
N LEU A 81 -2.30 -4.33 0.03
CA LEU A 81 -3.04 -4.43 -1.23
C LEU A 81 -2.24 -3.84 -2.40
N SER A 82 -1.59 -2.70 -2.18
CA SER A 82 -0.79 -2.04 -3.22
C SER A 82 0.39 -2.91 -3.70
N PHE A 83 1.03 -3.68 -2.82
CA PHE A 83 2.07 -4.63 -3.21
C PHE A 83 1.52 -5.76 -4.07
N LEU A 84 0.36 -6.33 -3.71
CA LEU A 84 -0.28 -7.36 -4.53
C LEU A 84 -0.64 -6.85 -5.93
N VAL A 85 -1.08 -5.58 -6.05
CA VAL A 85 -1.39 -4.95 -7.34
C VAL A 85 -0.11 -4.63 -8.11
N LYS A 86 0.93 -4.10 -7.46
CA LYS A 86 2.25 -3.82 -8.05
C LYS A 86 2.86 -5.08 -8.67
N GLU A 87 2.77 -6.20 -7.97
CA GLU A 87 3.28 -7.51 -8.43
C GLU A 87 2.37 -8.20 -9.47
N GLY A 88 1.23 -7.58 -9.82
CA GLY A 88 0.26 -8.16 -10.76
C GLY A 88 -0.47 -9.38 -10.22
N ARG A 89 -0.38 -9.65 -8.91
CA ARG A 89 -1.04 -10.75 -8.20
C ARG A 89 -2.49 -10.43 -7.83
N ALA A 90 -2.86 -9.15 -7.85
CA ALA A 90 -4.23 -8.68 -7.69
C ALA A 90 -4.56 -7.61 -8.73
N GLU A 91 -5.85 -7.51 -9.08
CA GLU A 91 -6.39 -6.44 -9.92
C GLU A 91 -7.54 -5.77 -9.17
N VAL A 92 -7.59 -4.43 -9.22
CA VAL A 92 -8.75 -3.64 -8.80
C VAL A 92 -9.56 -3.25 -10.03
N LYS A 93 -10.87 -3.51 -9.98
CA LYS A 93 -11.82 -3.16 -11.05
C LYS A 93 -13.11 -2.60 -10.46
N VAL A 94 -13.91 -1.94 -11.27
CA VAL A 94 -15.26 -1.54 -10.90
C VAL A 94 -16.22 -2.65 -11.31
N ASP A 95 -17.08 -3.09 -10.38
CA ASP A 95 -18.12 -4.08 -10.65
C ASP A 95 -19.37 -3.47 -11.32
N GLY A 96 -20.39 -4.28 -11.59
CA GLY A 96 -21.63 -3.83 -12.24
C GLY A 96 -22.44 -2.84 -11.40
N ASP A 97 -22.21 -2.82 -10.08
CA ASP A 97 -22.89 -1.96 -9.12
C ASP A 97 -22.08 -0.68 -8.83
N GLY A 98 -20.95 -0.48 -9.51
CA GLY A 98 -20.08 0.68 -9.33
C GLY A 98 -19.12 0.59 -8.15
N ASN A 99 -19.03 -0.55 -7.45
CA ASN A 99 -18.09 -0.73 -6.35
C ASN A 99 -16.70 -1.06 -6.90
N HIS A 100 -15.66 -0.57 -6.21
CA HIS A 100 -14.31 -1.02 -6.46
C HIS A 100 -14.11 -2.37 -5.79
N VAL A 101 -13.78 -3.38 -6.57
CA VAL A 101 -13.54 -4.75 -6.09
C VAL A 101 -12.14 -5.19 -6.46
N VAL A 102 -11.49 -5.91 -5.54
CA VAL A 102 -10.22 -6.59 -5.76
C VAL A 102 -10.45 -8.07 -6.00
N GLN A 103 -9.71 -8.64 -6.95
CA GLN A 103 -9.64 -10.07 -7.19
C GLN A 103 -8.19 -10.49 -7.42
N LEU A 104 -7.84 -11.73 -7.02
CA LEU A 104 -6.53 -12.28 -7.34
C LEU A 104 -6.42 -12.56 -8.84
N ARG A 105 -5.20 -12.40 -9.35
CA ARG A 105 -4.82 -12.70 -10.72
C ARG A 105 -3.58 -13.57 -10.70
N ASN A 106 -3.48 -14.50 -11.64
CA ASN A 106 -2.19 -15.13 -11.91
C ASN A 106 -1.25 -14.04 -12.44
N ALA A 107 -0.13 -13.84 -11.76
CA ALA A 107 0.86 -12.86 -12.19
C ALA A 107 1.24 -13.16 -13.66
N PRO A 108 1.32 -12.14 -14.53
CA PRO A 108 1.71 -12.35 -15.92
C PRO A 108 3.08 -13.03 -15.97
N HIS A 109 3.24 -14.01 -16.86
CA HIS A 109 4.53 -14.64 -17.11
C HIS A 109 5.58 -13.56 -17.47
N THR A 110 6.82 -13.75 -17.01
CA THR A 110 7.94 -12.78 -17.17
C THR A 110 8.13 -12.32 -18.62
N ASN A 111 7.92 -13.20 -19.59
CA ASN A 111 7.96 -12.89 -21.02
C ASN A 111 6.89 -11.87 -21.48
N VAL A 112 5.71 -11.87 -20.86
CA VAL A 112 4.63 -10.92 -21.17
C VAL A 112 4.91 -9.55 -20.55
N VAL A 113 5.55 -9.52 -19.37
CA VAL A 113 5.99 -8.28 -18.71
C VAL A 113 7.04 -7.56 -19.54
N GLU A 114 8.06 -8.29 -20.03
CA GLU A 114 9.13 -7.73 -20.89
C GLU A 114 8.60 -7.23 -22.24
N SER A 115 7.55 -7.85 -22.77
CA SER A 115 6.94 -7.45 -24.05
C SER A 115 6.15 -6.13 -23.98
N GLY A 116 5.94 -5.55 -22.78
CA GLY A 116 5.19 -4.30 -22.61
C GLY A 116 3.67 -4.42 -22.87
N VAL A 117 3.15 -5.62 -23.09
CA VAL A 117 1.71 -5.89 -23.35
C VAL A 117 0.89 -5.81 -22.04
N VAL A 118 1.54 -5.84 -20.88
CA VAL A 118 0.88 -5.70 -19.58
C VAL A 118 0.41 -4.25 -19.40
N GLN A 119 -0.90 -4.01 -19.60
CA GLN A 119 -1.53 -2.75 -19.20
C GLN A 119 -1.67 -2.72 -17.68
N TYR A 120 -0.78 -2.02 -17.00
CA TYR A 120 -0.92 -1.71 -15.59
C TYR A 120 -2.05 -0.70 -15.41
N LYS A 121 -3.17 -1.15 -14.82
CA LYS A 121 -4.24 -0.25 -14.38
C LYS A 121 -3.85 0.32 -13.03
N HIS A 122 -3.30 1.53 -13.04
CA HIS A 122 -3.00 2.26 -11.82
C HIS A 122 -4.27 2.88 -11.25
N PHE A 123 -4.51 2.69 -9.96
CA PHE A 123 -5.58 3.37 -9.23
C PHE A 123 -4.97 4.27 -8.15
N VAL A 124 -5.59 5.41 -7.89
CA VAL A 124 -5.21 6.29 -6.78
C VAL A 124 -6.27 6.17 -5.70
N PHE A 125 -5.86 5.68 -4.54
CA PHE A 125 -6.72 5.62 -3.36
C PHE A 125 -6.29 6.68 -2.36
N ARG A 126 -7.17 7.66 -2.13
CA ARG A 126 -6.97 8.67 -1.08
C ARG A 126 -7.84 8.31 0.10
N ILE A 127 -7.24 8.27 1.28
CA ILE A 127 -7.96 8.14 2.54
C ILE A 127 -7.27 8.99 3.59
N ASP A 128 -8.00 9.92 4.19
CA ASP A 128 -7.60 10.58 5.41
C ASP A 128 -8.42 10.06 6.61
N TYR A 129 -8.15 10.60 7.80
CA TYR A 129 -8.83 10.16 9.01
C TYR A 129 -10.34 10.42 9.00
N LYS A 130 -10.82 11.46 8.30
CA LYS A 130 -12.26 11.74 8.16
C LYS A 130 -12.89 10.77 7.18
N ASP A 131 -12.19 10.46 6.08
CA ASP A 131 -12.61 9.44 5.13
C ASP A 131 -12.75 8.08 5.83
N TRP A 132 -11.75 7.69 6.63
CA TRP A 132 -11.81 6.46 7.45
C TRP A 132 -12.98 6.46 8.42
N LYS A 133 -13.23 7.57 9.12
CA LYS A 133 -14.38 7.68 10.01
C LYS A 133 -15.70 7.45 9.28
N THR A 134 -15.84 8.02 8.09
CA THR A 134 -17.04 7.88 7.27
C THR A 134 -17.17 6.46 6.71
N MET A 135 -16.04 5.84 6.31
CA MET A 135 -15.99 4.45 5.86
C MET A 135 -16.54 3.46 6.91
N LYS A 136 -16.43 3.77 8.20
CA LYS A 136 -17.04 2.97 9.28
C LYS A 136 -18.56 2.87 9.17
N ASP A 137 -19.22 3.83 8.56
CA ASP A 137 -20.68 3.82 8.42
C ASP A 137 -21.10 3.11 7.12
N PHE A 138 -20.20 3.06 6.12
CA PHE A 138 -20.44 2.40 4.84
C PHE A 138 -20.15 0.90 4.85
N VAL A 139 -19.09 0.48 5.56
CA VAL A 139 -18.73 -0.94 5.68
C VAL A 139 -19.53 -1.53 6.84
N THR A 140 -20.41 -2.51 6.58
CA THR A 140 -21.17 -3.19 7.62
C THR A 140 -20.22 -3.79 8.66
N ALA A 141 -20.57 -3.72 9.94
CA ALA A 141 -19.80 -4.38 11.00
C ALA A 141 -19.73 -5.89 10.74
N GLY A 142 -18.52 -6.42 10.62
CA GLY A 142 -18.26 -7.84 10.33
C GLY A 142 -17.95 -8.14 8.86
N ASP A 143 -18.10 -7.17 7.95
CA ASP A 143 -17.70 -7.32 6.55
C ASP A 143 -16.19 -7.10 6.34
N GLU A 144 -15.47 -6.57 7.34
CA GLU A 144 -14.01 -6.46 7.30
C GLU A 144 -13.37 -7.83 7.16
N VAL A 145 -12.53 -8.02 6.14
CA VAL A 145 -11.96 -9.34 5.85
C VAL A 145 -10.60 -9.55 6.50
N MET A 146 -9.85 -8.47 6.71
CA MET A 146 -8.51 -8.53 7.29
C MET A 146 -8.58 -8.61 8.82
N PRO A 147 -7.79 -9.49 9.46
CA PRO A 147 -7.80 -9.61 10.90
C PRO A 147 -7.26 -8.34 11.56
N HIS A 148 -7.82 -8.02 12.74
CA HIS A 148 -7.28 -6.96 13.57
C HIS A 148 -6.01 -7.45 14.28
N ARG A 149 -4.91 -6.72 14.09
CA ARG A 149 -3.65 -7.01 14.79
C ARG A 149 -3.69 -6.36 16.17
N THR A 150 -3.30 -7.10 17.20
CA THR A 150 -3.08 -6.51 18.52
C THR A 150 -1.77 -5.73 18.45
N PRO A 151 -1.73 -4.44 18.84
CA PRO A 151 -0.45 -3.76 19.01
C PRO A 151 0.36 -4.59 20.01
N ALA A 152 1.64 -4.85 19.73
CA ALA A 152 2.51 -5.51 20.69
C ALA A 152 2.46 -4.73 22.01
N ALA A 153 1.69 -5.23 22.98
CA ALA A 153 1.72 -4.70 24.32
C ALA A 153 3.17 -4.81 24.78
N ASN A 154 3.70 -3.77 25.45
CA ASN A 154 4.96 -3.86 26.17
C ASN A 154 4.89 -5.06 27.13
N ILE A 155 5.39 -6.22 26.68
CA ILE A 155 5.66 -7.36 27.53
C ILE A 155 6.88 -6.94 28.36
N GLY A 156 6.64 -6.31 29.51
CA GLY A 156 7.73 -5.81 30.34
C GLY A 156 7.37 -4.74 31.37
N SER A 157 6.23 -4.84 32.04
CA SER A 157 6.19 -4.39 33.44
C SER A 157 5.30 -5.35 34.21
N ALA A 158 5.90 -6.44 34.67
CA ALA A 158 5.34 -7.16 35.80
C ALA A 158 5.20 -6.16 36.96
N PRO A 159 4.11 -6.19 37.74
CA PRO A 159 4.07 -5.46 39.00
C PRO A 159 5.20 -6.03 39.85
N HIS A 160 6.17 -5.19 40.21
CA HIS A 160 7.14 -5.55 41.23
C HIS A 160 6.33 -5.72 42.52
N ASP A 161 6.15 -6.97 42.94
CA ASP A 161 5.58 -7.29 44.25
C ASP A 161 6.31 -6.46 45.31
N GLY A 162 5.50 -5.87 46.19
CA GLY A 162 5.95 -4.99 47.25
C GLY A 162 6.97 -5.71 48.13
N ILE A 163 8.22 -5.26 48.06
CA ILE A 163 9.16 -5.47 49.14
C ILE A 163 8.97 -4.31 50.11
N ASP A 164 8.36 -4.66 51.24
CA ASP A 164 8.21 -3.86 52.44
C ASP A 164 9.56 -3.24 52.85
N ALA A 165 9.69 -1.93 52.64
CA ALA A 165 10.81 -1.14 53.14
C ALA A 165 10.49 -0.64 54.56
N THR A 166 10.33 -1.57 55.50
CA THR A 166 10.20 -1.23 56.92
C THR A 166 11.10 -2.10 57.79
N VAL A 167 12.42 -2.01 57.61
CA VAL A 167 13.41 -2.33 58.67
C VAL A 167 14.76 -1.72 58.32
N PHE A 168 15.01 -0.51 58.80
CA PHE A 168 16.33 -0.04 59.22
C PHE A 168 16.12 0.88 60.43
N TRP A 169 16.22 0.29 61.62
CA TRP A 169 16.74 0.93 62.82
C TRP A 169 18.04 0.22 63.16
#